data_AF-A0A964IP05-F1
#
_entry.id   AF-A0A964IP05-F1
#
_cell.length_a   1.000
_cell.length_b   1.000
_cell.length_c   1.000
_cell.angle_alpha   90.00
_cell.angle_beta   90.00
_cell.angle_gamma   90.00
#
_symmetry.space_group_name_H-M   'P 1'
#
loop_
_entity.id
_entity.type
_entity.pdbx_description
1 polymer ?
#
loop_
_entity_poly.entity_id
_entity_poly.type
_entity_poly.pdbx_seq_one_letter_code
_entity_poly.pdbx_strand_id
1 'polypeptide(L)'
;MNALTGDARRRFLDDMARLGDAVLAVTGAERINYEILGNVEPALHAHVVPRYTSEDPARRTKPVWLHDWTAATAFDAATHNGLRERIARAIG
;
A
#
# COMPACT_ATOMS: atom_id res chain seq x y z
N MET A 1 6.36 15.17 0.42
CA MET A 1 5.63 15.57 1.64
C MET A 1 6.04 16.96 2.14
N ASN A 2 7.33 17.25 2.26
CA ASN A 2 7.80 18.53 2.83
C ASN A 2 7.27 19.78 2.11
N ALA A 3 7.05 19.69 0.80
CA ALA A 3 6.44 20.76 -0.01
C ALA A 3 4.94 20.97 0.26
N LEU A 4 4.22 19.97 0.78
CA LEU A 4 2.83 20.16 1.22
C LEU A 4 2.81 20.80 2.60
N THR A 5 1.92 21.76 2.83
CA THR A 5 1.75 22.43 4.12
C THR A 5 0.27 22.44 4.54
N GLY A 6 0.01 22.67 5.83
CA GLY A 6 -1.34 22.78 6.39
C GLY A 6 -2.28 21.64 5.98
N ASP A 7 -3.45 22.01 5.48
CA ASP A 7 -4.49 21.07 5.07
C ASP A 7 -4.08 20.15 3.93
N ALA A 8 -3.19 20.59 3.02
CA ALA A 8 -2.72 19.72 1.94
C ALA A 8 -1.89 18.54 2.49
N ARG A 9 -1.01 18.80 3.47
CA ARG A 9 -0.23 17.73 4.11
C ARG A 9 -1.13 16.81 4.92
N ARG A 10 -2.09 17.37 5.66
CA ARG A 10 -3.04 16.60 6.47
C ARG A 10 -3.89 15.69 5.59
N ARG A 11 -4.52 16.21 4.53
CA ARG A 11 -5.31 15.41 3.59
C ARG A 11 -4.53 14.24 3.01
N PHE A 12 -3.28 14.45 2.56
CA PHE A 12 -2.45 13.35 2.04
C PHE A 12 -2.23 12.23 3.07
N LEU A 13 -1.96 12.59 4.33
CA LEU A 13 -1.77 11.62 5.41
C LEU A 13 -3.08 10.91 5.80
N ASP A 14 -4.17 11.66 5.87
CA ASP A 14 -5.50 11.13 6.22
C ASP A 14 -6.00 10.17 5.14
N ASP A 15 -5.86 10.53 3.85
CA ASP A 15 -6.22 9.68 2.72
C ASP A 15 -5.39 8.39 2.70
N MET A 16 -4.09 8.49 3.00
CA MET A 16 -3.21 7.33 3.13
C MET A 16 -3.66 6.40 4.27
N ALA A 17 -4.01 6.94 5.43
CA ALA A 17 -4.51 6.16 6.56
C ALA A 17 -5.84 5.47 6.23
N ARG A 18 -6.79 6.18 5.61
CA ARG A 18 -8.08 5.62 5.17
C ARG A 18 -7.91 4.47 4.18
N LEU A 19 -7.01 4.64 3.20
CA LEU A 19 -6.67 3.57 2.26
C LEU A 19 -6.11 2.35 3.00
N GLY A 20 -5.21 2.57 3.96
CA GLY A 20 -4.63 1.47 4.73
C GLY A 20 -5.64 0.74 5.61
N ASP A 21 -6.59 1.45 6.25
CA ASP A 21 -7.68 0.84 7.00
C ASP A 21 -8.57 -0.03 6.10
N ALA A 22 -8.93 0.49 4.92
CA ALA A 22 -9.70 -0.24 3.92
C ALA A 22 -8.96 -1.50 3.43
N VAL A 23 -7.68 -1.37 3.10
CA VAL A 23 -6.84 -2.50 2.69
C VAL A 23 -6.73 -3.54 3.80
N LEU A 24 -6.48 -3.12 5.04
CA LEU A 24 -6.37 -4.01 6.19
C LEU A 24 -7.67 -4.82 6.39
N ALA A 25 -8.82 -4.14 6.40
CA ALA A 25 -10.12 -4.77 6.59
C ALA A 25 -10.49 -5.74 5.45
N VAL A 26 -10.24 -5.36 4.19
CA VAL A 26 -10.64 -6.18 3.03
C VAL A 26 -9.72 -7.38 2.84
N THR A 27 -8.44 -7.26 3.18
CA THR A 27 -7.45 -8.32 2.97
C THR A 27 -7.30 -9.26 4.16
N GLY A 28 -7.66 -8.81 5.37
CA GLY A 28 -7.38 -9.55 6.61
C GLY A 28 -5.88 -9.64 6.90
N ALA A 29 -5.09 -8.70 6.38
CA ALA A 29 -3.66 -8.63 6.66
C ALA A 29 -3.39 -8.45 8.17
N GLU A 30 -2.21 -8.88 8.62
CA GLU A 30 -1.77 -8.70 10.01
C GLU A 30 -1.52 -7.22 10.30
N ARG A 31 -0.92 -6.52 9.33
CA ARG A 31 -0.55 -5.12 9.43
C ARG A 31 -0.39 -4.50 8.04
N ILE A 32 -0.36 -3.17 8.00
CA ILE A 32 0.02 -2.39 6.83
C ILE A 32 1.44 -1.84 7.00
N ASN A 33 2.22 -1.87 5.93
CA ASN A 33 3.44 -1.07 5.82
C ASN A 33 3.13 0.16 4.97
N TYR A 34 3.45 1.33 5.53
CA TYR A 34 3.31 2.64 4.88
C TYR A 34 4.69 3.16 4.54
N GLU A 35 4.93 3.43 3.26
CA GLU A 35 6.25 3.83 2.79
C GLU A 35 6.12 5.02 1.84
N ILE A 36 6.73 6.14 2.23
CA ILE A 36 6.81 7.37 1.41
C ILE A 36 8.29 7.53 1.04
N LEU A 37 8.65 7.01 -0.12
CA LEU A 37 9.99 7.09 -0.67
C LEU A 37 10.05 8.22 -1.71
N GLY A 38 11.12 8.25 -2.50
CA GLY A 38 11.29 9.23 -3.59
C GLY A 38 12.64 9.13 -4.29
N ASN A 39 13.35 8.00 -4.14
CA ASN A 39 14.70 7.85 -4.69
C ASN A 39 14.71 7.69 -6.22
N VAL A 40 13.62 7.15 -6.78
CA VAL A 40 13.48 6.90 -8.23
C VAL A 40 12.50 7.88 -8.87
N GLU A 41 11.26 7.92 -8.37
CA GLU A 41 10.23 8.88 -8.81
C GLU A 41 10.15 10.06 -7.84
N PRO A 42 10.49 11.30 -8.26
CA PRO A 42 10.47 12.48 -7.40
C PRO A 42 9.06 12.99 -7.07
N ALA A 43 8.04 12.65 -7.87
CA ALA A 43 6.66 13.00 -7.55
C ALA A 43 6.25 12.36 -6.22
N LEU A 44 5.56 13.13 -5.36
CA LEU A 44 5.11 12.62 -4.07
C LEU A 44 4.09 11.50 -4.26
N HIS A 45 4.42 10.32 -3.74
CA HIS A 45 3.55 9.15 -3.70
C HIS A 45 3.79 8.38 -2.41
N ALA A 46 2.83 7.52 -2.05
CA ALA A 46 2.92 6.64 -0.89
C ALA A 46 2.56 5.22 -1.33
N HIS A 47 3.15 4.23 -0.65
CA HIS A 47 2.85 2.83 -0.83
C HIS A 47 2.13 2.31 0.42
N VAL A 48 1.03 1.58 0.20
CA VAL A 48 0.22 0.95 1.24
C VAL A 48 0.25 -0.55 0.98
N VAL A 49 1.00 -1.28 1.80
CA VAL A 49 1.33 -2.68 1.51
C VAL A 49 0.81 -3.59 2.62
N PRO A 50 -0.19 -4.46 2.34
CA PRO A 50 -0.65 -5.44 3.32
C PRO A 50 0.43 -6.50 3.58
N ARG A 51 0.65 -6.83 4.85
CA ARG A 51 1.60 -7.86 5.30
C ARG A 51 0.88 -9.00 5.99
N TYR A 52 1.26 -10.23 5.72
CA TYR A 52 0.57 -11.45 6.17
C TYR A 52 1.47 -12.33 7.03
N THR A 53 0.86 -13.09 7.93
CA THR A 53 1.55 -14.09 8.75
C THR A 53 2.11 -15.25 7.93
N SER A 54 1.48 -15.54 6.79
CA SER A 54 1.85 -16.59 5.84
C SER A 54 2.99 -16.21 4.89
N GLU A 55 3.50 -14.97 4.95
CA GLU A 55 4.70 -14.60 4.19
C GLU A 55 5.90 -15.43 4.63
N ASP A 56 6.82 -15.70 3.70
CA ASP A 56 8.14 -16.27 4.02
C ASP A 56 8.78 -15.47 5.17
N PRO A 57 9.13 -16.11 6.30
CA PRO A 57 9.73 -15.42 7.45
C PRO A 57 10.96 -14.58 7.11
N ALA A 58 11.76 -15.00 6.12
CA ALA A 58 12.96 -14.27 5.68
C ALA A 58 12.64 -12.98 4.92
N ARG A 59 11.42 -12.88 4.35
CA ARG A 59 10.90 -11.71 3.63
C ARG A 59 9.99 -10.84 4.50
N ARG A 60 9.25 -11.45 5.43
CA ARG A 60 8.27 -10.79 6.32
C ARG A 60 8.88 -9.68 7.18
N THR A 61 10.16 -9.79 7.49
CA THR A 61 10.94 -8.82 8.29
C THR A 61 11.63 -7.74 7.45
N LYS A 62 11.51 -7.79 6.12
CA LYS A 62 12.18 -6.87 5.19
C LYS A 62 11.16 -5.98 4.45
N PRO A 63 11.61 -4.81 3.95
CA PRO A 63 10.82 -4.01 3.01
C PRO A 63 10.54 -4.79 1.72
N VAL A 64 9.37 -4.56 1.11
CA VAL A 64 8.98 -5.27 -0.13
C VAL A 64 9.85 -4.88 -1.32
N TRP A 65 10.53 -3.74 -1.28
CA TRP A 65 11.47 -3.31 -2.32
C TRP A 65 12.69 -4.23 -2.49
N LEU A 66 12.99 -5.07 -1.49
CA LEU A 66 14.08 -6.05 -1.56
C LEU A 66 13.63 -7.39 -2.16
N HIS A 67 12.35 -7.52 -2.56
CA HIS A 67 11.84 -8.73 -3.20
C HIS A 67 12.24 -8.78 -4.67
N ASP A 68 12.17 -9.98 -5.26
CA ASP A 68 12.33 -10.14 -6.70
C ASP A 68 11.04 -9.70 -7.41
N TRP A 69 11.04 -8.46 -7.89
CA TRP A 69 9.92 -7.89 -8.63
C TRP A 69 9.78 -8.43 -10.06
N THR A 70 10.81 -9.09 -10.59
CA THR A 70 10.72 -9.74 -11.92
C THR A 70 9.85 -10.99 -11.88
N ALA A 71 9.75 -11.61 -10.69
CA ALA A 71 8.83 -12.71 -10.41
C ALA A 71 7.43 -12.24 -9.96
N ALA A 72 7.18 -10.94 -9.84
CA ALA A 72 5.89 -10.43 -9.40
C ALA A 72 4.80 -10.73 -10.44
N THR A 73 3.64 -11.17 -9.98
CA THR A 73 2.47 -11.37 -10.84
C THR A 73 1.97 -10.01 -11.32
N ALA A 74 1.87 -9.84 -12.63
CA ALA A 74 1.31 -8.63 -13.22
C ALA A 74 -0.18 -8.49 -12.87
N PHE A 75 -0.65 -7.25 -12.81
CA PHE A 75 -2.07 -6.99 -12.61
C PHE A 75 -2.89 -7.55 -13.79
N ASP A 76 -3.80 -8.47 -13.47
CA ASP A 76 -4.86 -8.95 -14.34
C ASP A 76 -6.24 -8.49 -13.84
N ALA A 77 -7.06 -7.90 -14.72
CA ALA A 77 -8.36 -7.36 -14.33
C ALA A 77 -9.37 -8.46 -13.96
N ALA A 78 -9.35 -9.61 -14.63
CA ALA A 78 -10.28 -10.70 -14.34
C ALA A 78 -10.07 -11.25 -12.92
N THR A 79 -8.82 -11.30 -12.47
CA THR A 79 -8.44 -11.83 -11.15
C THR A 79 -8.51 -10.76 -10.06
N HIS A 80 -8.04 -9.54 -10.33
CA HIS A 80 -7.79 -8.55 -9.27
C HIS A 80 -8.89 -7.50 -9.13
N ASN A 81 -9.80 -7.34 -10.11
CA ASN A 81 -10.82 -6.29 -10.04
C ASN A 81 -11.75 -6.45 -8.83
N GLY A 82 -12.08 -7.69 -8.45
CA GLY A 82 -12.90 -7.93 -7.26
C GLY A 82 -12.25 -7.40 -5.97
N LEU A 83 -10.92 -7.54 -5.83
CA LEU A 83 -10.19 -6.95 -4.70
C LEU A 83 -10.21 -5.42 -4.77
N ARG A 84 -9.89 -4.85 -5.95
CA ARG A 84 -9.89 -3.39 -6.18
C ARG A 84 -11.23 -2.76 -5.80
N GLU A 85 -12.34 -3.35 -6.24
CA GLU A 85 -13.68 -2.83 -5.95
C GLU A 85 -14.06 -2.92 -4.48
N ARG A 86 -13.67 -4.01 -3.78
CA ARG A 86 -13.91 -4.12 -2.35
C ARG A 86 -13.13 -3.06 -1.57
N ILE A 87 -11.87 -2.80 -1.95
CA ILE A 87 -11.07 -1.73 -1.35
C ILE A 87 -11.73 -0.37 -1.62
N ALA A 88 -12.13 -0.10 -2.87
CA ALA A 88 -12.78 1.16 -3.23
C ALA A 88 -14.05 1.41 -2.39
N ARG A 89 -14.91 0.39 -2.22
CA ARG A 89 -16.11 0.48 -1.38
C ARG A 89 -15.80 0.69 0.10
N ALA A 90 -14.67 0.18 0.59
CA ALA A 90 -14.29 0.29 2.00
C ALA A 90 -13.67 1.66 2.35
N ILE A 91 -13.19 2.43 1.37
CA ILE A 91 -12.63 3.78 1.58
C ILE A 91 -13.74 4.82 1.84
N GLY A 92 -14.94 4.59 1.27
CA GLY A 92 -16.07 5.53 1.30
C GLY A 92 -16.26 6.23 -0.03
#